data_AF-A0A174RJS6-F1
#
_entry.id   AF-A0A174RJS6-F1
#
_cell.length_a   1.000
_cell.length_b   1.000
_cell.length_c   1.000
_cell.angle_alpha   90.00
_cell.angle_beta   90.00
_cell.angle_gamma   90.00
#
_symmetry.space_group_name_H-M   'P 1'
#
loop_
_entity.id
_entity.type
_entity.pdbx_description
1 polymer ?
#
loop_
_entity_poly.entity_id
_entity_poly.type
_entity_poly.pdbx_seq_one_letter_code
_entity_poly.pdbx_strand_id
1 'polypeptide(L)'
;MKNESMEVLGRIVKRGRELFGIRVIKKDNTSKVRQMYPEAWHMFYLLENENNLVPPLEIQGTMEVLKNNQIRLLWFIHPIMVNEWNMENCILFANEVNREIGNGGRFWVDTEYFDFAYEERFEEEMLQLSGMNVLERHMFEWPLGQFRDIHIPLMMLLQGKWGAETAIRFIKELRENGFVENEKYDLFPDA
;
A
#
# COMPACT_ATOMS: atom_id res chain seq x y z
N MET A 1 -25.40 1.58 0.52
CA MET A 1 -24.64 2.24 1.59
C MET A 1 -25.59 3.09 2.40
N LYS A 2 -25.47 3.10 3.72
CA LYS A 2 -26.07 4.18 4.52
C LYS A 2 -25.36 5.47 4.12
N ASN A 3 -26.09 6.56 3.91
CA ASN A 3 -25.51 7.85 3.49
C ASN A 3 -24.39 8.32 4.43
N GLU A 4 -24.49 7.97 5.71
CA GLU A 4 -23.54 8.33 6.78
C GLU A 4 -22.15 7.70 6.58
N SER A 5 -22.06 6.42 6.23
CA SER A 5 -20.77 5.74 6.02
C SER A 5 -19.98 6.39 4.89
N MET A 6 -20.66 6.76 3.81
CA MET A 6 -20.05 7.48 2.69
C MET A 6 -19.57 8.87 3.04
N GLU A 7 -20.29 9.55 3.93
CA GLU A 7 -19.88 10.86 4.44
C GLU A 7 -18.61 10.75 5.29
N VAL A 8 -18.54 9.75 6.18
CA VAL A 8 -17.35 9.49 7.01
C VAL A 8 -16.14 9.16 6.12
N LEU A 9 -16.29 8.23 5.18
CA LEU A 9 -15.23 7.89 4.21
C LEU A 9 -14.78 9.12 3.41
N GLY A 10 -15.72 9.95 2.94
CA GLY A 10 -15.40 11.19 2.23
C GLY A 10 -14.59 12.18 3.08
N ARG A 11 -14.91 12.30 4.38
CA ARG A 11 -14.14 13.13 5.33
C ARG A 11 -12.73 12.57 5.55
N ILE A 12 -12.59 11.26 5.68
CA ILE A 12 -11.28 10.61 5.88
C ILE A 12 -10.40 10.79 4.64
N VAL A 13 -10.94 10.56 3.44
CA VAL A 13 -10.19 10.77 2.19
C VAL A 13 -9.75 12.23 2.03
N LYS A 14 -10.62 13.18 2.40
CA LYS A 14 -10.25 14.61 2.39
C LYS A 14 -9.07 14.89 3.33
N ARG A 15 -9.10 14.36 4.55
CA ARG A 15 -7.98 14.48 5.51
C ARG A 15 -6.72 13.81 4.99
N GLY A 16 -6.84 12.61 4.41
CA GLY A 16 -5.71 11.88 3.83
C GLY A 16 -5.00 12.69 2.74
N ARG A 17 -5.78 13.35 1.88
CA ARG A 17 -5.25 14.29 0.88
C ARG A 17 -4.52 15.48 1.51
N GLU A 18 -5.06 16.07 2.56
CA GLU A 18 -4.49 17.25 3.22
C GLU A 18 -3.22 16.93 4.02
N LEU A 19 -3.18 15.77 4.69
CA LEU A 19 -2.09 15.37 5.59
C LEU A 19 -0.95 14.65 4.87
N PHE A 20 -1.27 13.76 3.94
CA PHE A 20 -0.28 12.91 3.25
C PHE A 20 -0.05 13.35 1.80
N GLY A 21 -0.68 14.42 1.32
CA GLY A 21 -0.51 14.87 -0.07
C GLY A 21 -1.06 13.90 -1.12
N ILE A 22 -1.98 13.01 -0.73
CA ILE A 22 -2.58 12.02 -1.63
C ILE A 22 -3.38 12.71 -2.73
N ARG A 23 -3.09 12.36 -3.98
CA ARG A 23 -3.87 12.81 -5.13
C ARG A 23 -5.09 11.90 -5.26
N VAL A 24 -6.28 12.49 -5.32
CA VAL A 24 -7.55 11.73 -5.38
C VAL A 24 -8.28 12.06 -6.67
N ILE A 25 -8.54 11.04 -7.48
CA ILE A 25 -9.44 11.11 -8.63
C ILE A 25 -10.76 10.46 -8.22
N LYS A 26 -11.80 11.29 -8.12
CA LYS A 26 -13.17 10.79 -7.96
C LYS A 26 -13.71 10.48 -9.35
N LYS A 27 -14.12 9.22 -9.61
CA LYS A 27 -14.91 8.94 -10.81
C LYS A 27 -16.28 9.60 -10.66
N ASP A 28 -16.60 10.54 -11.53
CA ASP A 28 -17.96 11.05 -11.65
C ASP A 28 -18.81 9.94 -12.27
N ASN A 29 -19.69 9.34 -11.48
CA ASN A 29 -20.65 8.32 -11.93
C ASN A 29 -21.76 8.95 -12.79
N THR A 30 -21.42 9.45 -13.98
CA THR A 30 -22.36 10.00 -14.96
C THR A 30 -22.95 8.94 -15.88
N SER A 31 -22.48 7.69 -15.80
CA SER A 31 -22.97 6.60 -16.65
C SER A 31 -24.28 6.00 -16.12
N LYS A 32 -25.23 5.73 -17.02
CA LYS A 32 -26.51 5.06 -16.73
C LYS A 32 -26.35 3.57 -16.32
N VAL A 33 -25.12 3.08 -16.21
CA VAL A 33 -24.80 1.70 -15.85
C VAL A 33 -24.47 1.68 -14.35
N ARG A 34 -25.34 1.05 -13.54
CA ARG A 34 -25.00 0.78 -12.14
C ARG A 34 -23.80 -0.15 -12.11
N GLN A 35 -22.62 0.37 -11.76
CA GLN A 35 -21.48 -0.47 -11.42
C GLN A 35 -21.86 -1.37 -10.23
N MET A 36 -21.46 -2.64 -10.30
CA MET A 36 -21.78 -3.66 -9.30
C MET A 36 -21.08 -3.37 -7.95
N TYR A 37 -20.00 -2.59 -7.99
CA TYR A 37 -19.25 -2.05 -6.86
C TYR A 37 -18.94 -0.57 -7.16
N PRO A 38 -19.48 0.40 -6.42
CA PRO A 38 -19.12 1.79 -6.63
C PRO A 38 -17.68 2.00 -6.13
N GLU A 39 -16.70 1.93 -7.04
CA GLU A 39 -15.36 2.46 -6.78
C GLU A 39 -15.53 3.95 -6.43
N ALA A 40 -15.41 4.27 -5.14
CA ALA A 40 -15.76 5.61 -4.69
C ALA A 40 -14.57 6.57 -4.76
N TRP A 41 -13.33 6.06 -4.67
CA TRP A 41 -12.10 6.86 -4.73
C TRP A 41 -10.95 6.08 -5.36
N HIS A 42 -10.27 6.72 -6.31
CA HIS A 42 -8.94 6.33 -6.78
C HIS A 42 -7.92 7.32 -6.23
N MET A 43 -6.87 6.80 -5.62
CA MET A 43 -5.88 7.55 -4.87
C MET A 43 -4.49 7.27 -5.45
N PHE A 44 -3.61 8.25 -5.39
CA PHE A 44 -2.22 8.14 -5.85
C PHE A 44 -1.32 8.79 -4.81
N TYR A 45 -0.23 8.12 -4.49
CA TYR A 45 0.78 8.60 -3.57
C TYR A 45 2.17 8.27 -4.11
N LEU A 46 3.05 9.26 -4.14
CA LEU A 46 4.43 9.08 -4.57
C LEU A 46 5.30 8.77 -3.35
N LEU A 47 5.80 7.54 -3.24
CA LEU A 47 6.80 7.17 -2.25
C LEU A 47 8.14 7.73 -2.68
N GLU A 48 8.56 8.81 -2.04
CA GLU A 48 9.91 9.35 -2.17
C GLU A 48 10.86 8.61 -1.22
N ASN A 49 12.08 8.33 -1.69
CA ASN A 49 13.17 7.85 -0.86
C ASN A 49 14.05 9.05 -0.51
N GLU A 50 13.98 9.54 0.73
CA GLU A 50 14.64 10.80 1.15
C GLU A 50 16.14 10.85 0.87
N ASN A 51 16.80 9.69 0.83
CA ASN A 51 18.24 9.55 0.59
C ASN A 51 18.59 9.20 -0.87
N ASN A 52 17.61 9.19 -1.78
CA ASN A 52 17.76 8.84 -3.20
C ASN A 52 18.46 7.49 -3.46
N LEU A 53 18.33 6.52 -2.55
CA LEU A 53 18.94 5.19 -2.70
C LEU A 53 18.21 4.33 -3.74
N VAL A 54 16.93 4.60 -3.95
CA VAL A 54 16.07 3.98 -4.95
C VAL A 54 15.19 5.05 -5.58
N PRO A 55 14.76 4.90 -6.85
CA PRO A 55 13.89 5.88 -7.47
C PRO A 55 12.52 5.93 -6.76
N PRO A 56 11.81 7.07 -6.85
CA PRO A 56 10.46 7.18 -6.32
C PRO A 56 9.54 6.11 -6.91
N LEU A 57 8.62 5.59 -6.08
CA LEU A 57 7.63 4.60 -6.48
C LEU A 57 6.24 5.18 -6.28
N GLU A 58 5.44 5.26 -7.35
CA GLU A 58 4.03 5.61 -7.18
C GLU A 58 3.25 4.38 -6.70
N ILE A 59 2.34 4.58 -5.76
CA ILE A 59 1.34 3.59 -5.38
C ILE A 59 -0.06 4.15 -5.63
N GLN A 60 -0.93 3.27 -6.09
CA GLN A 60 -2.34 3.56 -6.32
C GLN A 60 -3.18 2.92 -5.24
N GLY A 61 -4.19 3.64 -4.78
CA GLY A 61 -5.12 3.20 -3.74
C GLY A 61 -6.55 3.18 -4.26
N THR A 62 -7.29 2.16 -3.88
CA THR A 62 -8.73 2.09 -4.08
C THR A 62 -9.40 1.74 -2.77
N MET A 63 -10.64 2.20 -2.65
CA MET A 63 -11.47 1.87 -1.51
C MET A 63 -12.87 1.52 -1.98
N GLU A 64 -13.33 0.36 -1.54
CA GLU A 64 -14.62 -0.19 -1.89
C GLU A 64 -15.37 -0.70 -0.65
N VAL A 65 -16.70 -0.56 -0.69
CA VAL A 65 -17.59 -1.18 0.30
C VAL A 65 -18.15 -2.47 -0.30
N LEU A 66 -17.81 -3.59 0.32
CA LEU A 66 -18.23 -4.93 -0.05
C LEU A 66 -19.66 -5.22 0.41
N LYS A 67 -20.29 -6.22 -0.22
CA LYS A 67 -21.71 -6.57 0.04
C LYS A 67 -21.98 -7.10 1.44
N ASN A 68 -20.96 -7.54 2.17
CA ASN A 68 -21.03 -8.05 3.53
C ASN A 68 -20.77 -6.97 4.59
N ASN A 69 -20.96 -5.68 4.25
CA ASN A 69 -20.66 -4.53 5.12
C ASN A 69 -19.19 -4.48 5.54
N GLN A 70 -18.27 -4.98 4.71
CA GLN A 70 -16.84 -4.76 4.89
C GLN A 70 -16.37 -3.64 3.99
N ILE A 71 -15.39 -2.90 4.45
CA ILE A 71 -14.65 -1.93 3.64
C ILE A 71 -13.34 -2.60 3.29
N ARG A 72 -13.01 -2.58 2.01
CA ARG A 72 -11.73 -3.04 1.51
C ARG A 72 -10.93 -1.83 1.07
N LEU A 73 -9.75 -1.73 1.64
CA LEU A 73 -8.70 -0.84 1.20
C LEU A 73 -7.67 -1.67 0.43
N LEU A 74 -7.35 -1.22 -0.77
CA LEU A 74 -6.34 -1.87 -1.60
C LEU A 74 -5.36 -0.82 -2.10
N TRP A 75 -4.09 -1.03 -1.82
CA TRP A 75 -2.98 -0.23 -2.36
C TRP A 75 -2.09 -1.12 -3.20
N PHE A 76 -1.60 -0.64 -4.33
CA PHE A 76 -0.78 -1.41 -5.25
C PHE A 76 0.26 -0.54 -5.96
N ILE A 77 1.33 -1.16 -6.46
CA ILE A 77 2.44 -0.43 -7.08
C ILE A 77 2.06 0.09 -8.47
N HIS A 78 2.59 1.26 -8.84
CA HIS A 78 2.41 1.85 -10.16
C HIS A 78 3.71 2.46 -10.70
N PRO A 79 4.12 2.14 -11.94
CA PRO A 79 3.52 1.14 -12.83
C PRO A 79 3.68 -0.30 -12.30
N ILE A 80 2.99 -1.24 -12.95
CA ILE A 80 3.22 -2.66 -12.71
C ILE A 80 4.67 -3.00 -13.08
N MET A 81 5.42 -3.54 -12.11
CA MET A 81 6.83 -3.92 -12.27
C MET A 81 7.10 -5.40 -11.98
N VAL A 82 6.12 -6.12 -11.41
CA VAL A 82 6.21 -7.57 -11.29
C VAL A 82 6.11 -8.18 -12.69
N ASN A 83 6.81 -9.27 -12.93
CA ASN A 83 6.83 -10.01 -14.18
C ASN A 83 7.21 -11.48 -13.90
N GLU A 84 7.18 -12.31 -14.93
CA GLU A 84 7.46 -13.75 -14.82
C GLU A 84 8.80 -14.09 -14.13
N TRP A 85 9.81 -13.22 -14.25
CA TRP A 85 11.14 -13.46 -13.70
C TRP A 85 11.28 -13.11 -12.22
N ASN A 86 10.54 -12.12 -11.74
CA ASN A 86 10.63 -11.64 -10.36
C ASN A 86 9.42 -12.02 -9.49
N MET A 87 8.36 -12.59 -10.08
CA MET A 87 7.10 -12.92 -9.39
C MET A 87 7.30 -13.84 -8.19
N GLU A 88 8.07 -14.92 -8.34
CA GLU A 88 8.34 -15.86 -7.23
C GLU A 88 9.08 -15.15 -6.09
N ASN A 89 10.08 -14.32 -6.41
CA ASN A 89 10.79 -13.52 -5.42
C ASN A 89 9.86 -12.53 -4.72
N CYS A 90 8.96 -11.87 -5.46
CA CYS A 90 7.97 -10.95 -4.91
C CYS A 90 7.02 -11.67 -3.94
N ILE A 91 6.57 -12.89 -4.28
CA ILE A 91 5.69 -13.71 -3.44
C ILE A 91 6.40 -14.08 -2.14
N LEU A 92 7.65 -14.57 -2.23
CA LEU A 92 8.45 -14.92 -1.05
C LEU A 92 8.67 -13.70 -0.15
N PHE A 93 9.01 -12.56 -0.75
CA PHE A 93 9.20 -11.31 -0.03
C PHE A 93 7.91 -10.85 0.67
N ALA A 94 6.77 -10.81 -0.03
CA ALA A 94 5.48 -10.45 0.56
C ALA A 94 5.11 -11.35 1.74
N ASN A 95 5.34 -12.66 1.61
CA ASN A 95 5.05 -13.63 2.67
C ASN A 95 5.90 -13.41 3.92
N GLU A 96 7.20 -13.12 3.76
CA GLU A 96 8.07 -12.82 4.91
C GLU A 96 7.74 -11.47 5.52
N VAL A 97 7.53 -10.44 4.70
CA VAL A 97 7.09 -9.12 5.16
C VAL A 97 5.81 -9.26 6.00
N ASN A 98 4.83 -10.05 5.58
CA ASN A 98 3.61 -10.30 6.36
C ASN A 98 3.84 -10.98 7.72
N ARG A 99 4.95 -11.71 7.90
CA ARG A 99 5.31 -12.28 9.20
C ARG A 99 5.93 -11.24 10.13
N GLU A 100 6.62 -10.26 9.56
CA GLU A 100 7.29 -9.18 10.28
C GLU A 100 6.36 -7.98 10.59
N ILE A 101 5.37 -7.76 9.73
CA ILE A 101 4.35 -6.72 9.89
C ILE A 101 3.33 -7.14 10.96
N GLY A 102 3.03 -6.22 11.87
CA GLY A 102 1.98 -6.39 12.88
C GLY A 102 0.56 -6.14 12.31
N ASN A 103 -0.43 -6.01 13.19
CA ASN A 103 -1.85 -5.84 12.82
C ASN A 103 -2.13 -4.79 11.73
N GLY A 104 -3.20 -5.02 10.96
CA GLY A 104 -3.74 -4.12 9.93
C GLY A 104 -4.14 -4.93 8.69
N GLY A 105 -3.45 -4.68 7.58
CA GLY A 105 -3.54 -5.44 6.33
C GLY A 105 -2.37 -6.39 6.07
N ARG A 106 -2.29 -6.87 4.82
CA ARG A 106 -1.26 -7.80 4.34
C ARG A 106 -0.86 -7.50 2.91
N PHE A 107 0.40 -7.79 2.58
CA PHE A 107 0.88 -7.82 1.21
C PHE A 107 0.53 -9.12 0.50
N TRP A 108 0.35 -9.06 -0.81
CA TRP A 108 0.18 -10.21 -1.68
C TRP A 108 0.56 -9.82 -3.11
N VAL A 109 0.81 -10.84 -3.94
CA VAL A 109 1.11 -10.67 -5.36
C VAL A 109 -0.04 -11.23 -6.17
N ASP A 110 -0.59 -10.42 -7.06
CA ASP A 110 -1.54 -10.87 -8.06
C ASP A 110 -0.78 -11.57 -9.18
N THR A 111 -0.90 -12.89 -9.26
CA THR A 111 -0.19 -13.68 -10.28
C THR A 111 -0.85 -13.63 -11.65
N GLU A 112 -2.09 -13.15 -11.76
CA GLU A 112 -2.80 -13.00 -13.02
C GLU A 112 -2.46 -11.64 -13.66
N TYR A 113 -2.41 -10.58 -12.85
CA TYR A 113 -2.18 -9.21 -13.30
C TYR A 113 -0.77 -8.68 -13.02
N PHE A 114 0.09 -9.49 -12.41
CA PHE A 114 1.46 -9.13 -12.03
C PHE A 114 1.53 -7.89 -11.15
N ASP A 115 0.66 -7.79 -10.14
CA ASP A 115 0.65 -6.63 -9.25
C ASP A 115 1.16 -6.98 -7.85
N PHE A 116 1.78 -6.02 -7.17
CA PHE A 116 2.20 -6.14 -5.78
C PHE A 116 1.32 -5.23 -4.93
N ALA A 117 0.50 -5.84 -4.07
CA ALA A 117 -0.59 -5.13 -3.42
C ALA A 117 -0.58 -5.31 -1.89
N TYR A 118 -1.02 -4.28 -1.19
CA TYR A 118 -1.40 -4.30 0.22
C TYR A 118 -2.92 -4.24 0.33
N GLU A 119 -3.51 -5.19 1.05
CA GLU A 119 -4.95 -5.24 1.32
C GLU A 119 -5.23 -5.17 2.80
N GLU A 120 -6.15 -4.29 3.19
CA GLU A 120 -6.76 -4.27 4.51
C GLU A 120 -8.27 -4.34 4.40
N ARG A 121 -8.91 -5.09 5.31
CA ARG A 121 -10.36 -5.22 5.40
C ARG A 121 -10.82 -4.93 6.81
N PHE A 122 -11.85 -4.11 6.94
CA PHE A 122 -12.46 -3.79 8.22
C PHE A 122 -13.97 -3.71 8.10
N GLU A 123 -14.67 -3.94 9.21
CA GLU A 123 -16.13 -3.86 9.25
C GLU A 123 -16.60 -2.41 9.10
N GLU A 124 -17.70 -2.19 8.37
CA GLU A 124 -18.30 -0.86 8.17
C GLU A 124 -18.67 -0.20 9.52
N GLU A 125 -19.00 -1.01 10.52
CA GLU A 125 -19.26 -0.56 11.90
C GLU A 125 -18.08 0.21 12.50
N MET A 126 -16.84 -0.09 12.07
CA MET A 126 -15.66 0.67 12.50
C MET A 126 -15.75 2.14 12.09
N LEU A 127 -16.43 2.49 10.99
CA LEU A 127 -16.64 3.89 10.60
C LEU A 127 -17.50 4.66 11.60
N GLN A 128 -18.38 3.97 12.31
CA GLN A 128 -19.32 4.56 13.26
C GLN A 128 -18.76 4.59 14.67
N LEU A 129 -18.03 3.53 15.05
CA LEU A 129 -17.54 3.31 16.41
C LEU A 129 -16.13 3.86 16.63
N SER A 130 -15.34 4.03 15.57
CA SER A 130 -13.95 4.48 15.69
C SER A 130 -13.84 5.99 15.56
N GLY A 131 -12.90 6.57 16.31
CA GLY A 131 -12.52 7.97 16.11
C GLY A 131 -11.84 8.17 14.74
N MET A 132 -11.96 9.38 14.21
CA MET A 132 -11.35 9.77 12.92
C MET A 132 -9.86 9.41 12.82
N ASN A 133 -9.10 9.58 13.92
CA ASN A 133 -7.68 9.26 13.97
C ASN A 133 -7.39 7.76 13.81
N VAL A 134 -8.29 6.89 14.28
CA VAL A 134 -8.13 5.44 14.11
C VAL A 134 -8.36 5.08 12.65
N LEU A 135 -9.41 5.62 12.03
CA LEU A 135 -9.71 5.36 10.63
C LEU A 135 -8.60 5.90 9.71
N GLU A 136 -8.07 7.09 10.00
CA GLU A 136 -6.92 7.65 9.28
C GLU A 136 -5.68 6.74 9.34
N ARG A 137 -5.44 6.09 10.48
CA ARG A 137 -4.34 5.13 10.63
C ARG A 137 -4.48 3.92 9.73
N HIS A 138 -5.62 3.24 9.81
CA HIS A 138 -5.90 2.07 8.98
C HIS A 138 -5.89 2.43 7.49
N MET A 139 -6.42 3.60 7.12
CA MET A 139 -6.63 3.94 5.72
C MET A 139 -5.39 4.52 5.03
N PHE A 140 -4.50 5.17 5.80
CA PHE A 140 -3.35 5.90 5.26
C PHE A 140 -2.07 5.65 6.05
N GLU A 141 -2.02 5.98 7.35
CA GLU A 141 -0.75 5.97 8.09
C GLU A 141 -0.05 4.60 8.05
N TRP A 142 -0.80 3.53 8.30
CA TRP A 142 -0.27 2.17 8.31
C TRP A 142 0.10 1.68 6.91
N PRO A 143 -0.79 1.66 5.90
CA PRO A 143 -0.41 1.20 4.56
C PRO A 143 0.75 1.98 3.97
N LEU A 144 0.74 3.32 4.08
CA LEU A 144 1.84 4.16 3.57
C LEU A 144 3.14 3.91 4.34
N GLY A 145 3.06 3.71 5.66
CA GLY A 145 4.19 3.32 6.49
C GLY A 145 4.77 1.96 6.07
N GLN A 146 3.91 0.96 5.84
CA GLN A 146 4.36 -0.36 5.39
C GLN A 146 5.05 -0.29 4.03
N PHE A 147 4.49 0.47 3.07
CA PHE A 147 5.14 0.69 1.79
C PHE A 147 6.47 1.42 1.90
N ARG A 148 6.58 2.38 2.83
CA ARG A 148 7.85 3.08 3.09
C ARG A 148 8.92 2.13 3.62
N ASP A 149 8.58 1.27 4.58
CA ASP A 149 9.51 0.28 5.15
C ASP A 149 10.03 -0.71 4.10
N ILE A 150 9.17 -1.11 3.15
CA ILE A 150 9.57 -2.03 2.07
C ILE A 150 10.07 -1.35 0.80
N HIS A 151 10.07 -0.03 0.70
CA HIS A 151 10.34 0.69 -0.55
C HIS A 151 11.69 0.31 -1.16
N ILE A 152 12.76 0.36 -0.36
CA ILE A 152 14.11 -0.03 -0.79
C ILE A 152 14.17 -1.52 -1.21
N PRO A 153 13.86 -2.49 -0.33
CA PRO A 153 14.00 -3.90 -0.69
C PRO A 153 13.08 -4.31 -1.85
N LEU A 154 11.85 -3.75 -1.92
CA LEU A 154 10.94 -4.01 -3.03
C LEU A 154 11.50 -3.47 -4.35
N MET A 155 12.00 -2.23 -4.38
CA MET A 155 12.57 -1.67 -5.61
C MET A 155 13.81 -2.43 -6.09
N MET A 156 14.70 -2.82 -5.18
CA MET A 156 15.89 -3.60 -5.53
C MET A 156 15.52 -4.98 -6.08
N LEU A 157 14.47 -5.59 -5.54
CA LEU A 157 13.92 -6.86 -6.02
C LEU A 157 13.25 -6.71 -7.40
N LEU A 158 12.41 -5.68 -7.58
CA LEU A 158 11.72 -5.39 -8.84
C LEU A 158 12.70 -5.08 -9.98
N GLN A 159 13.83 -4.42 -9.68
CA GLN A 159 14.92 -4.15 -10.62
C GLN A 159 15.84 -5.35 -10.88
N GLY A 160 15.64 -6.48 -10.19
CA GLY A 160 16.48 -7.66 -10.30
C GLY A 160 17.90 -7.49 -9.72
N LYS A 161 18.14 -6.44 -8.93
CA LYS A 161 19.42 -6.22 -8.26
C LYS A 161 19.57 -7.13 -7.04
N TRP A 162 18.48 -7.40 -6.34
CA TRP A 162 18.43 -8.32 -5.21
C TRP A 162 17.51 -9.51 -5.50
N GLY A 163 17.89 -10.68 -4.98
CA GLY A 163 16.96 -11.80 -4.79
C GLY A 163 16.14 -11.65 -3.51
N ALA A 164 15.12 -12.50 -3.34
CA ALA A 164 14.25 -12.47 -2.16
C ALA A 164 15.04 -12.56 -0.84
N GLU A 165 16.07 -13.41 -0.76
CA GLU A 165 16.87 -13.58 0.46
C GLU A 165 17.47 -12.26 0.98
N THR A 166 18.03 -11.44 0.08
CA THR A 166 18.65 -10.16 0.46
C THR A 166 17.58 -9.15 0.88
N ALA A 167 16.47 -9.07 0.15
CA ALA A 167 15.34 -8.21 0.50
C ALA A 167 14.71 -8.60 1.86
N ILE A 168 14.58 -9.90 2.13
CA ILE A 168 14.07 -10.45 3.40
C ILE A 168 15.03 -10.13 4.55
N ARG A 169 16.35 -10.28 4.33
CA ARG A 169 17.34 -9.94 5.36
C ARG A 169 17.29 -8.45 5.72
N PHE A 170 17.15 -7.58 4.70
CA PHE A 170 17.01 -6.13 4.89
C PHE A 170 15.81 -5.80 5.79
N ILE A 171 14.62 -6.33 5.48
CA ILE A 171 13.42 -6.00 6.27
C ILE A 171 13.51 -6.54 7.69
N LYS A 172 14.11 -7.72 7.90
CA LYS A 172 14.31 -8.26 9.26
C LYS A 172 15.24 -7.39 10.08
N GLU A 173 16.35 -6.95 9.52
CA GLU A 173 17.28 -6.04 10.18
C GLU A 173 16.63 -4.70 10.52
N LEU A 174 15.84 -4.13 9.60
CA LEU A 174 15.08 -2.90 9.84
C LEU A 174 14.10 -3.06 11.01
N ARG A 175 13.41 -4.20 11.09
CA ARG A 175 12.40 -4.46 12.13
C ARG A 175 13.02 -4.76 13.49
N GLU A 176 14.17 -5.44 13.50
CA GLU A 176 14.89 -5.75 14.73
C GLU A 176 15.58 -4.52 15.33
N ASN A 177 16.26 -3.72 14.49
CA ASN A 177 17.13 -2.64 14.96
C ASN A 177 16.48 -1.26 14.88
N GLY A 178 15.41 -1.11 14.09
CA GLY A 178 14.85 0.19 13.73
C GLY A 178 15.66 0.95 12.68
N PHE A 179 16.74 0.35 12.14
CA PHE A 179 17.58 0.91 11.08
C PHE A 179 18.31 -0.21 10.32
N VAL A 180 18.84 0.14 9.14
CA VAL A 180 19.73 -0.72 8.34
C VAL A 180 20.97 0.07 7.93
N GLU A 181 22.14 -0.56 7.97
CA GLU A 181 23.37 0.02 7.46
C GLU A 181 23.47 -0.17 5.94
N ASN A 182 23.43 0.93 5.19
CA ASN A 182 23.46 0.95 3.73
C ASN A 182 24.64 0.16 3.12
N GLU A 183 25.83 0.24 3.73
CA GLU A 183 27.05 -0.43 3.27
C GLU A 183 26.90 -1.95 3.21
N LYS A 184 26.09 -2.56 4.09
CA LYS A 184 25.86 -4.03 4.10
C LYS A 184 25.08 -4.53 2.89
N TYR A 185 24.46 -3.61 2.14
CA TYR A 185 23.54 -3.91 1.05
C TYR A 185 23.92 -3.21 -0.25
N ASP A 186 25.14 -2.66 -0.33
CA ASP A 186 25.66 -1.93 -1.49
C ASP A 186 24.76 -0.74 -1.91
N LEU A 187 24.13 -0.07 -0.93
CA LEU A 187 23.25 1.07 -1.16
C LEU A 187 24.01 2.39 -1.04
N PHE A 188 24.49 2.93 -2.14
CA PHE A 188 25.18 4.22 -2.15
C PHE A 188 24.34 5.25 -2.93
N PRO A 189 24.20 6.49 -2.45
CA PRO A 189 23.61 7.55 -3.26
C PRO A 189 24.41 7.72 -4.55
N ASP A 190 23.72 7.96 -5.66
CA ASP A 190 24.40 8.38 -6.89
C ASP A 190 25.17 9.68 -6.59
N ALA A 191 26.49 9.67 -6.85
CA ALA A 191 27.41 10.78 -6.58
C ALA A 191 27.16 12.01 -7.44
#